data_AF-A0AAJ2T608-F1
#
_entry.id   AF-A0AAJ2T608-F1
#
_cell.length_a   1.000
_cell.length_b   1.000
_cell.length_c   1.000
_cell.angle_alpha   90.00
_cell.angle_beta   90.00
_cell.angle_gamma   90.00
#
_symmetry.space_group_name_H-M   'P 1'
#
loop_
_entity.id
_entity.type
_entity.pdbx_description
1 polymer ?
#
loop_
_entity_poly.entity_id
_entity_poly.type
_entity_poly.pdbx_seq_one_letter_code
_entity_poly.pdbx_strand_id
1 'polypeptide(L)'
;MPRERIKLSLGADSVFYDQLSTTSQLCFNEKHEHGRRIDLDAEYRLGNIRAVKAILPEGHAIGSENAVDRFASLLHYTHGCYGGMVYSPDAFPDMFRQTFPEPVISNRGIHDAKPSFRKHWNYAFVTGLIFDVSTNRGRAFDMSGYPESAEYIKKLLALKEKYHRFFYGGRYSSAFDLGIPWNVFGAFYDSGDEQICALCNNTEKPVEVEVYGARYTIGAEDCIVVVRK
;
A
#
# COMPACT_ATOMS: atom_id res chain seq x y z
N MET A 1 -14.66 25.44 19.00
CA MET A 1 -14.05 24.09 19.01
C MET A 1 -13.10 23.97 17.83
N PRO A 2 -11.93 23.33 17.96
CA PRO A 2 -11.06 23.02 16.82
C PRO A 2 -11.88 22.27 15.75
N ARG A 3 -11.67 22.57 14.46
CA ARG A 3 -12.46 22.02 13.34
C ARG A 3 -12.42 20.48 13.30
N GLU A 4 -11.36 19.92 13.85
CA GLU A 4 -11.08 18.49 14.00
C GLU A 4 -12.12 17.81 14.89
N ARG A 5 -12.53 18.46 16.00
CA ARG A 5 -13.55 17.93 16.90
C ARG A 5 -14.92 17.86 16.23
N ILE A 6 -15.20 18.79 15.30
CA ILE A 6 -16.43 18.76 14.50
C ILE A 6 -16.43 17.54 13.58
N LYS A 7 -15.33 17.29 12.85
CA LYS A 7 -15.22 16.12 11.98
C LYS A 7 -15.39 14.80 12.74
N LEU A 8 -14.71 14.67 13.89
CA LEU A 8 -14.81 13.48 14.74
C LEU A 8 -16.21 13.31 15.35
N SER A 9 -16.93 14.41 15.63
CA SER A 9 -18.29 14.34 16.15
C SER A 9 -19.32 13.76 15.16
N LEU A 10 -18.96 13.60 13.89
CA LEU A 10 -19.82 12.97 12.87
C LEU A 10 -19.81 11.43 12.95
N GLY A 11 -19.07 10.84 13.90
CA GLY A 11 -18.99 9.38 14.07
C GLY A 11 -18.09 8.68 13.05
N ALA A 12 -17.11 9.39 12.51
CA ALA A 12 -16.13 8.80 11.58
C ALA A 12 -15.05 8.02 12.34
N ASP A 13 -14.76 6.78 11.95
CA ASP A 13 -13.71 5.94 12.55
C ASP A 13 -12.29 6.45 12.27
N SER A 14 -12.14 7.33 11.27
CA SER A 14 -10.85 7.92 10.92
C SER A 14 -10.99 9.31 10.33
N VAL A 15 -9.90 10.08 10.40
CA VAL A 15 -9.74 11.35 9.71
C VAL A 15 -8.61 11.26 8.71
N PHE A 16 -8.86 11.75 7.49
CA PHE A 16 -7.87 11.80 6.43
C PHE A 16 -7.57 13.25 6.06
N TYR A 17 -6.29 13.59 6.00
CA TYR A 17 -5.82 14.89 5.57
C TYR A 17 -5.02 14.74 4.29
N ASP A 18 -5.61 15.18 3.19
CA ASP A 18 -4.94 15.14 1.91
C ASP A 18 -3.68 16.00 1.93
N GLN A 19 -2.64 15.51 1.29
CA GLN A 19 -1.34 16.17 1.14
C GLN A 19 -0.56 16.52 2.41
N LEU A 20 -1.00 16.13 3.61
CA LEU A 20 -0.28 16.43 4.86
C LEU A 20 1.10 15.74 4.93
N SER A 21 1.26 14.55 4.35
CA SER A 21 2.53 13.80 4.31
C SER A 21 3.27 13.82 2.96
N THR A 22 3.05 14.86 2.14
CA THR A 22 3.70 14.97 0.82
C THR A 22 5.03 15.75 0.89
N THR A 23 5.66 15.94 -0.28
CA THR A 23 6.86 16.77 -0.42
C THR A 23 6.59 18.21 -0.02
N SER A 24 7.48 18.78 0.80
CA SER A 24 7.45 20.21 1.12
C SER A 24 7.70 21.06 -0.12
N GLN A 25 7.19 22.28 -0.12
CA GLN A 25 7.47 23.28 -1.15
C GLN A 25 8.29 24.44 -0.58
N LEU A 26 9.04 25.13 -1.44
CA LEU A 26 9.66 26.39 -1.05
C LEU A 26 8.57 27.42 -0.78
N CYS A 27 8.69 28.14 0.33
CA CYS A 27 7.81 29.25 0.64
C CYS A 27 8.59 30.55 0.73
N PHE A 28 8.09 31.60 0.08
CA PHE A 28 8.72 32.91 0.10
C PHE A 28 7.95 33.93 0.95
N ASN A 29 6.84 33.51 1.56
CA ASN A 29 6.04 34.36 2.42
C ASN A 29 6.68 34.48 3.80
N GLU A 30 7.21 35.66 4.12
CA GLU A 30 7.85 35.95 5.42
C GLU A 30 6.88 35.91 6.61
N LYS A 31 5.56 35.92 6.36
CA LYS A 31 4.55 35.82 7.41
C LYS A 31 4.28 34.39 7.88
N HIS A 32 4.74 33.38 7.14
CA HIS A 32 4.52 31.98 7.53
C HIS A 32 5.63 31.50 8.47
N GLU A 33 5.23 30.87 9.57
CA GLU A 33 6.15 30.51 10.66
C GLU A 33 7.25 29.53 10.24
N HIS A 34 6.99 28.64 9.28
CA HIS A 34 7.99 27.69 8.77
C HIS A 34 9.12 28.35 7.96
N GLY A 35 9.00 29.63 7.62
CA GLY A 35 10.02 30.37 6.87
C GLY A 35 10.29 29.80 5.47
N ARG A 36 11.50 30.07 4.95
CA ARG A 36 11.88 29.76 3.55
C ARG A 36 12.54 28.39 3.34
N ARG A 37 12.92 27.72 4.42
CA ARG A 37 13.59 26.42 4.37
C ARG A 37 12.56 25.31 4.14
N ILE A 38 12.79 24.50 3.12
CA ILE A 38 11.88 23.42 2.73
C ILE A 38 11.69 22.35 3.81
N ASP A 39 12.72 22.10 4.62
CA ASP A 39 12.69 21.10 5.70
C ASP A 39 11.93 21.58 6.94
N LEU A 40 11.83 22.90 7.16
CA LEU A 40 11.08 23.45 8.29
C LEU A 40 9.58 23.23 8.11
N ASP A 41 9.04 23.36 6.89
CA ASP A 41 7.62 23.07 6.61
C ASP A 41 7.20 21.68 7.09
N ALA A 42 8.06 20.67 6.89
CA ALA A 42 7.77 19.31 7.34
C ALA A 42 7.64 19.23 8.87
N GLU A 43 8.40 20.02 9.64
CA GLU A 43 8.28 20.02 11.11
C GLU A 43 6.94 20.61 11.59
N TYR A 44 6.46 21.67 10.95
CA TYR A 44 5.15 22.24 11.27
C TYR A 44 4.03 21.26 10.94
N ARG A 45 4.13 20.52 9.82
CA ARG A 45 3.18 19.46 9.48
C ARG A 45 3.22 18.30 10.47
N LEU A 46 4.39 17.91 10.96
CA LEU A 46 4.51 16.94 12.08
C LEU A 46 3.82 17.46 13.35
N GLY A 47 3.98 18.75 13.66
CA GLY A 47 3.25 19.41 14.74
C GLY A 47 1.74 19.28 14.60
N ASN A 48 1.21 19.50 13.40
CA ASN A 48 -0.22 19.32 13.09
C ASN A 48 -0.67 17.87 13.27
N ILE A 49 0.10 16.89 12.79
CA ILE A 49 -0.20 15.46 12.97
C ILE A 49 -0.27 15.13 14.47
N ARG A 50 0.72 15.58 15.26
CA ARG A 50 0.75 15.37 16.72
C ARG A 50 -0.47 16.01 17.40
N ALA A 51 -0.84 17.22 17.00
CA ALA A 51 -2.01 17.92 17.54
C ALA A 51 -3.32 17.18 17.24
N VAL A 52 -3.48 16.62 16.03
CA VAL A 52 -4.66 15.80 15.70
C VAL A 52 -4.67 14.50 16.50
N LYS A 53 -3.53 13.81 16.61
CA LYS A 53 -3.44 12.59 17.43
C LYS A 53 -3.80 12.82 18.89
N ALA A 54 -3.40 13.95 19.46
CA ALA A 54 -3.69 14.29 20.86
C ALA A 54 -5.19 14.45 21.17
N ILE A 55 -6.04 14.63 20.16
CA ILE A 55 -7.49 14.75 20.31
C ILE A 55 -8.25 13.59 19.65
N LEU A 56 -7.54 12.63 19.08
CA LEU A 56 -8.11 11.48 18.40
C LEU A 56 -8.65 10.51 19.48
N PRO A 57 -9.93 10.10 19.42
CA PRO A 57 -10.45 9.13 20.37
C PRO A 57 -9.73 7.78 20.24
N GLU A 58 -9.76 6.98 21.30
CA GLU A 58 -9.25 5.62 21.24
C GLU A 58 -9.94 4.82 20.14
N GLY A 59 -9.18 3.96 19.46
CA GLY A 59 -9.67 3.15 18.33
C GLY A 59 -9.87 3.91 17.01
N HIS A 60 -9.65 5.23 16.97
CA HIS A 60 -9.76 6.00 15.74
C HIS A 60 -8.40 6.17 15.06
N ALA A 61 -8.42 6.36 13.73
CA ALA A 61 -7.20 6.47 12.92
C ALA A 61 -7.01 7.85 12.29
N ILE A 62 -5.76 8.14 11.94
CA ILE A 62 -5.39 9.29 11.11
C ILE A 62 -4.57 8.78 9.93
N GLY A 63 -4.94 9.23 8.74
CA GLY A 63 -4.18 8.97 7.52
C GLY A 63 -3.92 10.21 6.69
N SER A 64 -3.00 10.07 5.74
CA SER A 64 -2.66 11.10 4.77
C SER A 64 -2.11 10.51 3.47
N GLU A 65 -1.78 11.37 2.52
CA GLU A 65 -1.30 11.02 1.17
C GLU A 65 0.24 10.97 1.10
N ASN A 66 0.78 10.08 0.26
CA ASN A 66 2.20 9.81 0.02
C ASN A 66 2.90 9.08 1.16
N ALA A 67 3.61 8.00 0.79
CA ALA A 67 4.47 7.24 1.68
C ALA A 67 5.83 7.93 1.82
N VAL A 68 5.91 8.85 2.77
CA VAL A 68 7.16 9.51 3.17
C VAL A 68 7.47 9.06 4.60
N ASP A 69 8.62 8.44 4.77
CA ASP A 69 9.12 7.85 6.02
C ASP A 69 8.96 8.77 7.24
N ARG A 70 9.36 10.04 7.09
CA ARG A 70 9.29 11.06 8.15
C ARG A 70 7.89 11.22 8.73
N PHE A 71 6.85 11.13 7.91
CA PHE A 71 5.47 11.29 8.34
C PHE A 71 4.78 9.95 8.64
N ALA A 72 5.14 8.89 7.90
CA ALA A 72 4.52 7.57 8.01
C ALA A 72 4.62 7.00 9.44
N SER A 73 5.70 7.29 10.17
CA SER A 73 5.89 6.90 11.57
C SER A 73 4.84 7.46 12.54
N LEU A 74 4.17 8.56 12.20
CA LEU A 74 3.12 9.17 13.02
C LEU A 74 1.71 8.87 12.52
N LEU A 75 1.54 8.39 11.29
CA LEU A 75 0.24 8.07 10.72
C LEU A 75 -0.15 6.62 11.05
N HIS A 76 -1.45 6.35 11.10
CA HIS A 76 -1.95 4.97 11.25
C HIS A 76 -2.01 4.26 9.90
N TYR A 77 -2.28 5.01 8.83
CA TYR A 77 -2.26 4.50 7.47
C TYR A 77 -1.89 5.62 6.50
N THR A 78 -1.37 5.25 5.34
CA THR A 78 -1.01 6.17 4.27
C THR A 78 -1.69 5.74 2.98
N HIS A 79 -2.28 6.69 2.27
CA HIS A 79 -2.64 6.47 0.89
C HIS A 79 -1.37 6.59 0.04
N GLY A 80 -0.86 5.45 -0.40
CA GLY A 80 0.37 5.38 -1.17
C GLY A 80 0.13 5.87 -2.59
N CYS A 81 0.84 6.94 -2.97
CA CYS A 81 0.86 7.45 -4.33
C CYS A 81 2.29 7.41 -4.85
N TYR A 82 2.43 7.33 -6.17
CA TYR A 82 3.71 7.42 -6.87
C TYR A 82 4.71 6.29 -6.50
N GLY A 83 6.00 6.55 -6.72
CA GLY A 83 7.07 5.56 -6.80
C GLY A 83 7.02 4.45 -5.75
N GLY A 84 7.01 3.20 -6.22
CA GLY A 84 7.00 2.02 -5.35
C GLY A 84 5.66 1.71 -4.67
N MET A 85 4.67 2.62 -4.68
CA MET A 85 3.36 2.37 -4.06
C MET A 85 2.26 2.06 -5.08
N VAL A 86 2.54 2.30 -6.36
CA VAL A 86 1.64 2.00 -7.47
C VAL A 86 2.39 1.17 -8.49
N TYR A 87 1.72 0.20 -9.11
CA TYR A 87 2.31 -0.54 -10.20
C TYR A 87 2.69 0.38 -11.37
N SER A 88 3.94 0.29 -11.77
CA SER A 88 4.49 0.71 -13.06
C SER A 88 5.62 -0.25 -13.44
N PRO A 89 6.05 -0.30 -14.71
CA PRO A 89 7.18 -1.14 -15.12
C PRO A 89 8.47 -0.85 -14.35
N ASP A 90 8.67 0.40 -13.91
CA ASP A 90 9.85 0.85 -13.19
C ASP A 90 9.62 0.96 -11.67
N ALA A 91 8.51 0.43 -11.16
CA ALA A 91 8.20 0.50 -9.73
C ALA A 91 9.16 -0.38 -8.92
N PHE A 92 9.78 0.20 -7.88
CA PHE A 92 10.66 -0.52 -6.97
C PHE A 92 10.17 -0.39 -5.51
N PRO A 93 9.17 -1.20 -5.11
CA PRO A 93 8.57 -1.14 -3.77
C PRO A 93 9.58 -1.50 -2.67
N ASP A 94 10.51 -2.39 -2.99
CA ASP A 94 11.45 -3.01 -2.06
C ASP A 94 12.24 -1.96 -1.27
N MET A 95 12.66 -0.87 -1.94
CA MET A 95 13.41 0.22 -1.30
C MET A 95 12.69 0.78 -0.06
N PHE A 96 11.39 1.01 -0.16
CA PHE A 96 10.61 1.53 0.97
C PHE A 96 10.16 0.39 1.89
N ARG A 97 9.59 -0.68 1.34
CA ARG A 97 8.96 -1.75 2.14
C ARG A 97 9.95 -2.56 2.97
N GLN A 98 11.20 -2.71 2.52
CA GLN A 98 12.25 -3.34 3.33
C GLN A 98 12.72 -2.43 4.46
N THR A 99 12.82 -1.12 4.20
CA THR A 99 13.34 -0.15 5.16
C THR A 99 12.29 0.19 6.23
N PHE A 100 11.03 0.30 5.81
CA PHE A 100 9.88 0.65 6.64
C PHE A 100 8.73 -0.35 6.39
N PRO A 101 8.80 -1.55 7.01
CA PRO A 101 7.78 -2.59 6.82
C PRO A 101 6.46 -2.30 7.56
N GLU A 102 6.49 -1.48 8.61
CA GLU A 102 5.38 -1.24 9.55
C GLU A 102 4.23 -0.39 9.00
N PRO A 103 4.46 0.65 8.18
CA PRO A 103 3.37 1.50 7.70
C PRO A 103 2.34 0.71 6.89
N VAL A 104 1.06 0.91 7.23
CA VAL A 104 -0.08 0.43 6.43
C VAL A 104 -0.25 1.36 5.24
N ILE A 105 -0.04 0.87 4.03
CA ILE A 105 -0.04 1.68 2.80
C ILE A 105 -0.97 1.08 1.76
N SER A 106 -1.82 1.89 1.13
CA SER A 106 -2.64 1.46 -0.01
C SER A 106 -1.97 1.71 -1.37
N ASN A 107 -2.36 0.97 -2.42
CA ASN A 107 -1.82 1.08 -3.78
C ASN A 107 -2.63 2.02 -4.69
N ARG A 108 -2.73 3.30 -4.34
CA ARG A 108 -3.65 4.26 -4.99
C ARG A 108 -3.49 4.29 -6.51
N GLY A 109 -4.61 4.32 -7.25
CA GLY A 109 -4.59 4.53 -8.71
C GLY A 109 -5.38 3.51 -9.53
N ILE A 110 -6.22 2.72 -8.86
CA ILE A 110 -7.24 1.88 -9.50
C ILE A 110 -8.60 2.52 -9.17
N HIS A 111 -9.06 3.35 -10.10
CA HIS A 111 -10.32 4.10 -9.97
C HIS A 111 -11.45 3.53 -10.86
N ASP A 112 -11.15 2.43 -11.55
CA ASP A 112 -11.98 1.76 -12.54
C ASP A 112 -11.48 0.33 -12.79
N ALA A 113 -12.34 -0.51 -13.39
CA ALA A 113 -11.96 -1.80 -13.96
C ALA A 113 -11.22 -1.63 -15.30
N LYS A 114 -10.22 -0.74 -15.34
CA LYS A 114 -9.33 -0.62 -16.51
C LYS A 114 -8.69 -1.97 -16.82
N PRO A 115 -8.34 -2.26 -18.09
CA PRO A 115 -7.78 -3.56 -18.47
C PRO A 115 -6.57 -4.01 -17.64
N SER A 116 -5.80 -3.07 -17.08
CA SER A 116 -4.62 -3.36 -16.25
C SER A 116 -4.90 -3.59 -14.76
N PHE A 117 -6.17 -3.67 -14.32
CA PHE A 117 -6.50 -3.76 -12.88
C PHE A 117 -5.80 -4.94 -12.18
N ARG A 118 -5.67 -6.08 -12.87
CA ARG A 118 -4.98 -7.28 -12.36
C ARG A 118 -3.53 -6.97 -11.99
N LYS A 119 -2.79 -6.26 -12.84
CA LYS A 119 -1.37 -5.91 -12.58
C LYS A 119 -1.21 -5.07 -11.32
N HIS A 120 -2.11 -4.11 -11.10
CA HIS A 120 -2.06 -3.27 -9.91
C HIS A 120 -2.43 -4.03 -8.62
N TRP A 121 -3.43 -4.91 -8.66
CA TRP A 121 -3.76 -5.73 -7.48
C TRP A 121 -2.76 -6.86 -7.26
N ASN A 122 -2.18 -7.44 -8.30
CA ASN A 122 -1.08 -8.39 -8.17
C ASN A 122 0.11 -7.75 -7.47
N TYR A 123 0.48 -6.55 -7.92
CA TYR A 123 1.50 -5.73 -7.30
C TYR A 123 1.20 -5.49 -5.82
N ALA A 124 -0.01 -5.02 -5.47
CA ALA A 124 -0.38 -4.77 -4.08
C ALA A 124 -0.44 -6.04 -3.22
N PHE A 125 -0.87 -7.16 -3.80
CA PHE A 125 -0.89 -8.44 -3.13
C PHE A 125 0.53 -8.87 -2.75
N VAL A 126 1.45 -8.88 -3.71
CA VAL A 126 2.85 -9.31 -3.48
C VAL A 126 3.60 -8.36 -2.57
N THR A 127 3.39 -7.05 -2.69
CA THR A 127 4.08 -6.01 -1.87
C THR A 127 3.45 -5.77 -0.49
N GLY A 128 2.31 -6.41 -0.22
CA GLY A 128 1.63 -6.31 1.07
C GLY A 128 0.84 -5.01 1.22
N LEU A 129 0.70 -4.22 0.16
CA LEU A 129 -0.11 -3.01 0.15
C LEU A 129 -1.61 -3.36 0.28
N ILE A 130 -2.36 -2.43 0.86
CA ILE A 130 -3.83 -2.47 0.92
C ILE A 130 -4.38 -2.17 -0.48
N PHE A 131 -5.37 -2.95 -0.89
CA PHE A 131 -6.03 -2.74 -2.17
C PHE A 131 -6.81 -1.43 -2.16
N ASP A 132 -6.46 -0.51 -3.05
CA ASP A 132 -7.34 0.58 -3.43
C ASP A 132 -8.47 0.02 -4.30
N VAL A 133 -9.70 0.23 -3.83
CA VAL A 133 -10.93 -0.16 -4.51
C VAL A 133 -11.80 1.08 -4.55
N SER A 134 -11.63 1.89 -5.59
CA SER A 134 -12.47 3.06 -5.79
C SER A 134 -13.23 2.93 -7.11
N THR A 135 -14.54 3.12 -7.05
CA THR A 135 -15.44 3.03 -8.22
C THR A 135 -15.68 4.41 -8.84
N ASN A 136 -14.73 5.34 -8.67
CA ASN A 136 -14.90 6.79 -8.91
C ASN A 136 -15.33 7.15 -10.36
N ARG A 137 -15.31 6.20 -11.31
CA ARG A 137 -15.75 6.37 -12.70
C ARG A 137 -16.91 5.45 -13.13
N GLY A 138 -17.47 4.67 -12.21
CA GLY A 138 -18.66 3.86 -12.42
C GLY A 138 -19.81 4.40 -11.59
N ARG A 139 -20.99 4.58 -12.18
CA ARG A 139 -22.22 4.92 -11.45
C ARG A 139 -22.74 3.79 -10.54
N ALA A 140 -21.98 2.70 -10.41
CA ALA A 140 -22.25 1.60 -9.50
C ALA A 140 -21.66 1.94 -8.13
N PHE A 141 -22.50 1.87 -7.10
CA PHE A 141 -22.12 2.16 -5.72
C PHE A 141 -21.18 1.10 -5.11
N ASP A 142 -20.94 -0.02 -5.81
CA ASP A 142 -20.12 -1.13 -5.36
C ASP A 142 -19.49 -1.92 -6.54
N MET A 143 -18.82 -3.03 -6.20
CA MET A 143 -18.15 -3.92 -7.15
C MET A 143 -19.09 -4.80 -7.98
N SER A 144 -20.41 -4.78 -7.74
CA SER A 144 -21.37 -5.57 -8.54
C SER A 144 -21.40 -5.14 -10.01
N GLY A 145 -21.04 -3.88 -10.30
CA GLY A 145 -20.86 -3.37 -11.65
C GLY A 145 -19.63 -3.92 -12.39
N TYR A 146 -18.75 -4.66 -11.71
CA TYR A 146 -17.47 -5.14 -12.22
C TYR A 146 -17.22 -6.60 -11.80
N PRO A 147 -18.00 -7.57 -12.30
CA PRO A 147 -18.01 -8.95 -11.80
C PRO A 147 -16.65 -9.64 -11.91
N GLU A 148 -15.91 -9.44 -13.00
CA GLU A 148 -14.57 -10.02 -13.16
C GLU A 148 -13.60 -9.49 -12.09
N SER A 149 -13.60 -8.17 -11.89
CA SER A 149 -12.78 -7.53 -10.85
C SER A 149 -13.20 -7.97 -9.45
N ALA A 150 -14.50 -8.12 -9.20
CA ALA A 150 -15.04 -8.62 -7.93
C ALA A 150 -14.58 -10.06 -7.62
N GLU A 151 -14.66 -10.96 -8.60
CA GLU A 151 -14.17 -12.34 -8.44
C GLU A 151 -12.66 -12.36 -8.20
N TYR A 152 -11.91 -11.55 -8.94
CA TYR A 152 -10.46 -11.56 -8.84
C TYR A 152 -9.96 -11.01 -7.49
N ILE A 153 -10.49 -9.88 -7.01
CA ILE A 153 -10.09 -9.37 -5.69
C ILE A 153 -10.53 -10.33 -4.57
N LYS A 154 -11.68 -11.01 -4.71
CA LYS A 154 -12.12 -12.03 -3.75
C LYS A 154 -11.11 -13.18 -3.64
N LYS A 155 -10.55 -13.64 -4.77
CA LYS A 155 -9.46 -14.64 -4.78
C LYS A 155 -8.24 -14.14 -4.00
N LEU A 156 -7.79 -12.92 -4.27
CA LEU A 156 -6.60 -12.35 -3.60
C LEU A 156 -6.84 -12.13 -2.10
N LEU A 157 -8.04 -11.69 -1.72
CA LEU A 157 -8.44 -11.55 -0.31
C LEU A 157 -8.47 -12.90 0.40
N ALA A 158 -8.97 -13.96 -0.24
CA ALA A 158 -8.94 -15.31 0.34
C ALA A 158 -7.51 -15.81 0.55
N LEU A 159 -6.57 -15.49 -0.34
CA LEU A 159 -5.15 -15.77 -0.15
C LEU A 159 -4.55 -14.94 1.00
N LYS A 160 -4.84 -13.64 1.06
CA LYS A 160 -4.39 -12.79 2.18
C LYS A 160 -4.91 -13.29 3.51
N GLU A 161 -6.18 -13.71 3.59
CA GLU A 161 -6.77 -14.26 4.81
C GLU A 161 -6.11 -15.58 5.23
N LYS A 162 -5.92 -16.50 4.27
CA LYS A 162 -5.22 -17.77 4.51
C LYS A 162 -3.81 -17.57 5.07
N TYR A 163 -3.11 -16.52 4.62
CA TYR A 163 -1.73 -16.21 5.02
C TYR A 163 -1.62 -14.92 5.85
N HIS A 164 -2.68 -14.54 6.56
CA HIS A 164 -2.80 -13.22 7.20
C HIS A 164 -1.66 -12.92 8.18
N ARG A 165 -1.17 -13.94 8.92
CA ARG A 165 -0.05 -13.79 9.85
C ARG A 165 1.25 -13.31 9.17
N PHE A 166 1.43 -13.63 7.89
CA PHE A 166 2.59 -13.20 7.10
C PHE A 166 2.39 -11.80 6.54
N PHE A 167 1.22 -11.53 5.94
CA PHE A 167 0.97 -10.24 5.29
C PHE A 167 0.75 -9.07 6.26
N TYR A 168 0.16 -9.32 7.44
CA TYR A 168 -0.17 -8.26 8.40
C TYR A 168 0.73 -8.26 9.65
N GLY A 169 1.30 -9.41 10.02
CA GLY A 169 2.18 -9.53 11.18
C GLY A 169 3.61 -9.96 10.84
N GLY A 170 3.88 -10.29 9.58
CA GLY A 170 5.18 -10.77 9.13
C GLY A 170 6.09 -9.65 8.64
N ARG A 171 7.36 -10.01 8.44
CA ARG A 171 8.39 -9.09 7.94
C ARG A 171 8.59 -9.29 6.44
N TYR A 172 8.43 -8.21 5.69
CA TYR A 172 8.67 -8.16 4.25
C TYR A 172 10.17 -8.19 3.92
N SER A 173 10.56 -8.93 2.88
CA SER A 173 11.86 -8.77 2.22
C SER A 173 11.77 -9.01 0.71
N SER A 174 12.73 -8.47 -0.05
CA SER A 174 12.73 -8.60 -1.52
C SER A 174 13.04 -10.02 -1.93
N ALA A 175 12.40 -10.44 -3.03
CA ALA A 175 12.71 -11.67 -3.71
C ALA A 175 13.58 -11.47 -4.97
N PHE A 176 14.25 -10.32 -5.10
CA PHE A 176 15.08 -9.96 -6.24
C PHE A 176 16.16 -11.02 -6.56
N ASP A 177 16.76 -11.63 -5.54
CA ASP A 177 17.83 -12.62 -5.70
C ASP A 177 17.32 -14.04 -6.01
N LEU A 178 16.01 -14.28 -6.14
CA LEU A 178 15.46 -15.61 -6.43
C LEU A 178 15.81 -16.14 -7.83
N GLY A 179 16.34 -15.30 -8.73
CA GLY A 179 16.60 -15.71 -10.12
C GLY A 179 15.32 -16.02 -10.90
N ILE A 180 14.17 -15.50 -10.47
CA ILE A 180 12.90 -15.62 -11.19
C ILE A 180 12.97 -14.84 -12.52
N PRO A 181 12.17 -15.24 -13.54
CA PRO A 181 12.09 -14.49 -14.79
C PRO A 181 11.77 -13.01 -14.54
N TRP A 182 12.37 -12.09 -15.32
CA TRP A 182 12.24 -10.64 -15.12
C TRP A 182 10.79 -10.13 -15.18
N ASN A 183 9.88 -10.90 -15.80
CA ASN A 183 8.47 -10.64 -15.95
C ASN A 183 7.61 -11.22 -14.80
N VAL A 184 8.25 -11.88 -13.83
CA VAL A 184 7.67 -12.31 -12.57
C VAL A 184 8.21 -11.41 -11.46
N PHE A 185 7.31 -10.98 -10.60
CA PHE A 185 7.66 -10.17 -9.44
C PHE A 185 7.31 -10.92 -8.15
N GLY A 186 8.10 -10.75 -7.10
CA GLY A 186 7.97 -11.52 -5.88
C GLY A 186 8.44 -10.80 -4.62
N ALA A 187 7.95 -11.26 -3.47
CA ALA A 187 8.41 -10.85 -2.17
C ALA A 187 8.35 -12.01 -1.18
N PHE A 188 9.24 -11.99 -0.20
CA PHE A 188 9.19 -12.89 0.94
C PHE A 188 8.50 -12.23 2.13
N TYR A 189 7.88 -13.08 2.94
CA TYR A 189 7.35 -12.69 4.24
C TYR A 189 7.75 -13.73 5.29
N ASP A 190 8.44 -13.29 6.33
CA ASP A 190 8.80 -14.09 7.49
C ASP A 190 7.75 -13.94 8.59
N SER A 191 7.37 -15.03 9.24
CA SER A 191 6.52 -15.00 10.45
C SER A 191 7.03 -16.07 11.42
N GLY A 192 7.77 -15.64 12.45
CA GLY A 192 8.54 -16.56 13.28
C GLY A 192 9.62 -17.28 12.46
N ASP A 193 9.65 -18.61 12.55
CA ASP A 193 10.60 -19.46 11.80
C ASP A 193 10.07 -19.89 10.43
N GLU A 194 8.85 -19.48 10.07
CA GLU A 194 8.23 -19.81 8.79
C GLU A 194 8.39 -18.66 7.79
N GLN A 195 8.47 -19.01 6.50
CA GLN A 195 8.57 -18.05 5.42
C GLN A 195 7.62 -18.41 4.27
N ILE A 196 6.99 -17.41 3.69
CA ILE A 196 6.29 -17.54 2.40
C ILE A 196 6.99 -16.71 1.32
N CYS A 197 6.82 -17.12 0.07
CA CYS A 197 7.15 -16.35 -1.11
C CYS A 197 5.84 -16.06 -1.87
N ALA A 198 5.45 -14.79 -1.93
CA ALA A 198 4.34 -14.33 -2.76
C ALA A 198 4.89 -13.93 -4.13
N LEU A 199 4.28 -14.42 -5.20
CA LEU A 199 4.75 -14.23 -6.57
C LEU A 199 3.58 -13.84 -7.47
N CYS A 200 3.84 -12.98 -8.44
CA CYS A 200 2.89 -12.67 -9.49
C CYS A 200 3.52 -12.72 -10.88
N ASN A 201 2.76 -13.24 -11.84
CA ASN A 201 3.06 -13.20 -13.26
C ASN A 201 2.17 -12.16 -13.91
N ASN A 202 2.74 -11.08 -14.43
CA ASN A 202 1.97 -10.00 -15.10
C ASN A 202 1.93 -10.14 -16.63
N THR A 203 2.24 -11.33 -17.15
CA THR A 203 2.17 -11.64 -18.59
C THR A 203 0.90 -12.39 -18.96
N GLU A 204 0.60 -12.40 -20.26
CA GLU A 204 -0.58 -13.04 -20.84
C GLU A 204 -0.46 -14.56 -20.98
N LYS A 205 0.68 -15.14 -20.57
CA LYS A 205 0.93 -16.59 -20.66
C LYS A 205 1.36 -17.12 -19.30
N PRO A 206 1.04 -18.39 -18.97
CA PRO A 206 1.58 -19.02 -17.79
C PRO A 206 3.12 -19.02 -17.80
N VAL A 207 3.72 -18.95 -16.62
CA VAL A 207 5.17 -19.01 -16.40
C VAL A 207 5.48 -20.08 -15.37
N GLU A 208 6.56 -20.82 -15.59
CA GLU A 208 7.15 -21.71 -14.59
C GLU A 208 8.23 -20.98 -13.80
N VAL A 209 8.22 -21.18 -12.48
CA VAL A 209 9.25 -20.67 -11.56
C VAL A 209 9.70 -21.79 -10.64
N GLU A 210 10.96 -21.73 -10.21
CA GLU A 210 11.50 -22.62 -9.20
C GLU A 210 11.69 -21.86 -7.89
N VAL A 211 11.10 -22.34 -6.81
CA VAL A 211 11.13 -21.70 -5.49
C VAL A 211 11.26 -22.79 -4.45
N TYR A 212 12.20 -22.64 -3.51
CA TYR A 212 12.52 -23.65 -2.50
C TYR A 212 12.77 -25.06 -3.08
N GLY A 213 13.38 -25.15 -4.27
CA GLY A 213 13.72 -26.42 -4.94
C GLY A 213 12.53 -27.16 -5.56
N ALA A 214 11.36 -26.52 -5.67
CA ALA A 214 10.19 -27.08 -6.35
C ALA A 214 9.71 -26.15 -7.47
N ARG A 215 9.13 -26.74 -8.52
CA ARG A 215 8.58 -26.01 -9.66
C ARG A 215 7.11 -25.69 -9.46
N TYR A 216 6.73 -24.46 -9.81
CA TYR A 216 5.37 -23.95 -9.73
C TYR A 216 4.99 -23.27 -11.05
N THR A 217 3.75 -23.45 -11.48
CA THR A 217 3.17 -22.71 -12.60
C THR A 217 2.32 -21.57 -12.08
N ILE A 218 2.61 -20.35 -12.50
CA ILE A 218 1.79 -19.16 -12.24
C ILE A 218 0.96 -18.89 -13.50
N GLY A 219 -0.36 -18.79 -13.35
CA GLY A 219 -1.26 -18.44 -14.45
C GLY A 219 -0.95 -17.07 -15.07
N ALA A 220 -1.56 -16.79 -16.22
CA ALA A 220 -1.48 -15.47 -16.84
C ALA A 220 -2.13 -14.41 -15.93
N GLU A 221 -1.44 -13.27 -15.75
CA GLU A 221 -1.89 -12.16 -14.90
C GLU A 221 -2.35 -12.59 -13.49
N ASP A 222 -1.67 -13.57 -12.89
CA ASP A 222 -2.08 -14.23 -11.66
C ASP A 222 -1.03 -14.20 -10.54
N CYS A 223 -1.45 -14.50 -9.31
CA CYS A 223 -0.61 -14.63 -8.13
C CYS A 223 -0.65 -16.01 -7.50
N ILE A 224 0.46 -16.42 -6.89
CA ILE A 224 0.55 -17.58 -6.00
C ILE A 224 1.28 -17.23 -4.71
N VAL A 225 1.11 -18.09 -3.70
CA VAL A 225 1.91 -18.08 -2.48
C VAL A 225 2.52 -19.46 -2.28
N VAL A 226 3.84 -19.50 -2.14
CA VAL A 226 4.62 -20.70 -1.89
C VAL A 226 5.10 -20.66 -0.43
N VAL A 227 4.86 -21.73 0.32
CA VAL A 227 5.31 -21.85 1.71
C VAL A 227 6.63 -22.61 1.73
N ARG A 228 7.62 -22.10 2.47
CA ARG A 228 8.85 -22.84 2.77
C ARG A 228 8.50 -23.97 3.74
N LYS A 229 8.61 -25.21 3.27
CA LYS A 229 8.45 -26.40 4.11
C LYS A 229 9.73 -26.68 4.89
#